data_AF-A0A158C839-F1
#
_entry.id   AF-A0A158C839-F1
#
_cell.length_a   1.000
_cell.length_b   1.000
_cell.length_c   1.000
_cell.angle_alpha   90.00
_cell.angle_beta   90.00
_cell.angle_gamma   90.00
#
_symmetry.space_group_name_H-M   'P 1'
#
loop_
_entity.id
_entity.type
_entity.pdbx_description
1 polymer ?
#
loop_
_entity_poly.entity_id
_entity_poly.type
_entity_poly.pdbx_seq_one_letter_code
_entity_poly.pdbx_strand_id
1 'polypeptide(L)'
;MTAFWLIVATMLLGALACVVPPLLRVPAHERGHAVSSRHAALAGLLIALVPASALTLYMRIGDPAALAIQTAPMPSTGEHADAPASMEAAVSRLAARLRADPNDAQGWAMLARSYMVLDRPGDATQAYQRAVALNPRDAELLADYADAMASANGGDLNDATLKVIDAALALDADQPKALALAASAAFDRRDYASAIQFWERLSKVPDLAPQIAQQAQRNIDETRALAAKVSVPSVEVRVRLSPELEKRVRPTDTVFVYALADDGSRMPLAVQRLSANQLPASVRLDDSMSMTPSRRLSNFARISIEARVSAAGNARPATGDLTGSSGPVSSKEAGVIDVTIADVVR
;
A
#
# COMPACT_ATOMS: atom_id res chain seq x y z
N MET A 1 9.80 13.39 26.84
CA MET A 1 8.43 13.77 27.28
C MET A 1 8.25 13.75 28.81
N THR A 2 8.88 12.82 29.54
CA THR A 2 8.77 12.68 31.02
C THR A 2 9.38 13.85 31.81
N ALA A 3 10.50 14.42 31.37
CA ALA A 3 11.15 15.55 32.03
C ALA A 3 10.29 16.82 32.05
N PHE A 4 9.51 17.06 30.99
CA PHE A 4 8.59 18.20 30.90
C PHE A 4 7.46 18.11 31.94
N TRP A 5 6.84 16.92 32.05
CA TRP A 5 5.79 16.67 33.03
C TRP A 5 6.30 16.72 34.47
N LEU A 6 7.55 16.30 34.73
CA LEU A 6 8.17 16.46 36.04
C LEU A 6 8.36 17.93 36.42
N ILE A 7 8.82 18.78 35.48
CA ILE A 7 8.98 20.22 35.74
C ILE A 7 7.63 20.88 36.02
N VAL A 8 6.60 20.58 35.20
CA VAL A 8 5.24 21.12 35.39
C VAL A 8 4.63 20.68 36.73
N ALA A 9 4.79 19.40 37.10
CA ALA A 9 4.31 18.88 38.38
C ALA A 9 5.01 19.55 39.58
N THR A 10 6.32 19.79 39.47
CA THR A 10 7.11 20.45 40.53
C THR A 10 6.69 21.92 40.68
N MET A 11 6.41 22.61 39.58
CA MET A 11 5.93 24.00 39.60
C MET A 11 4.51 24.11 40.17
N LEU A 12 3.61 23.18 39.82
CA LEU A 12 2.25 23.13 40.38
C LEU A 12 2.24 22.84 41.88
N LEU A 13 3.10 21.92 42.35
CA LEU A 13 3.26 21.64 43.77
C LEU A 13 3.83 22.84 44.54
N GLY A 14 4.82 23.53 43.97
CA GLY A 14 5.36 24.77 44.55
C GLY A 14 4.33 25.90 44.65
N ALA A 15 3.48 26.04 43.63
CA ALA A 15 2.39 27.02 43.63
C ALA A 15 1.30 26.67 44.67
N LEU A 16 0.87 25.40 44.74
CA LEU A 16 -0.11 24.95 45.75
C LEU A 16 0.43 25.12 47.17
N ALA A 17 1.69 24.78 47.42
CA ALA A 17 2.31 24.93 48.74
C ALA A 17 2.41 26.40 49.20
N CYS A 18 2.45 27.37 48.28
CA CYS A 18 2.41 28.78 48.62
C CYS A 18 0.98 29.32 48.83
N VAL A 19 0.00 28.79 48.11
CA VAL A 19 -1.39 29.31 48.08
C VAL A 19 -2.29 28.67 49.15
N VAL A 20 -2.12 27.38 49.43
CA VAL A 20 -3.01 26.62 50.32
C VAL A 20 -2.84 26.99 51.82
N PRO A 21 -1.62 27.15 52.37
CA PRO A 21 -1.46 27.51 53.79
C PRO A 21 -2.09 28.85 54.22
N PRO A 22 -2.07 29.94 53.43
CA PRO A 22 -2.76 31.19 53.80
C PRO A 22 -4.29 31.08 53.66
N LEU A 23 -4.79 30.25 52.75
CA LEU A 23 -6.24 30.00 52.57
C LEU A 23 -6.85 29.18 53.71
N LEU A 24 -6.08 28.23 54.28
CA LEU A 24 -6.54 27.40 55.40
C LEU A 24 -6.42 28.09 56.78
N ARG A 25 -5.80 29.27 56.86
CA ARG A 25 -5.56 30.02 58.11
C ARG A 25 -6.41 31.27 58.26
N VAL A 26 -7.59 31.32 57.66
CA VAL A 26 -8.54 32.43 57.86
C VAL A 26 -9.55 32.07 58.97
N PRO A 27 -9.37 32.51 60.24
CA PRO A 27 -10.45 32.50 61.20
C PRO A 27 -11.45 33.62 60.86
N ALA A 28 -12.74 33.29 60.97
CA ALA A 28 -13.84 34.20 60.70
C ALA A 28 -14.02 35.22 61.85
N HIS A 29 -13.18 36.25 61.90
CA HIS A 29 -13.58 37.60 62.30
C HIS A 29 -12.43 38.61 62.14
N GLU A 30 -12.82 39.80 61.68
CA GLU A 30 -12.08 41.07 61.68
C GLU A 30 -11.29 41.45 60.42
N ARG A 31 -11.84 42.50 59.77
CA ARG A 31 -11.18 43.32 58.75
C ARG A 31 -10.22 44.26 59.47
N GLY A 32 -8.91 44.17 59.22
CA GLY A 32 -7.96 45.19 59.72
C GLY A 32 -6.48 44.80 59.68
N HIS A 33 -5.83 45.09 58.54
CA HIS A 33 -4.40 45.33 58.31
C HIS A 33 -3.33 44.20 58.25
N ALA A 34 -2.52 44.38 57.18
CA ALA A 34 -1.12 44.01 56.94
C ALA A 34 -0.75 42.53 56.78
N VAL A 35 -0.85 42.04 55.54
CA VAL A 35 -0.04 40.91 55.05
C VAL A 35 1.44 41.27 55.27
N SER A 36 2.18 40.43 56.00
CA SER A 36 3.63 40.59 56.26
C SER A 36 4.39 40.88 54.96
N SER A 37 5.04 42.04 54.87
CA SER A 37 5.65 42.57 53.63
C SER A 37 6.63 41.60 52.95
N ARG A 38 7.27 40.72 53.73
CA ARG A 38 8.18 39.69 53.23
C ARG A 38 7.49 38.61 52.40
N HIS A 39 6.26 38.23 52.75
CA HIS A 39 5.49 37.22 52.01
C HIS A 39 4.87 37.82 50.74
N ALA A 40 4.45 39.09 50.78
CA ALA A 40 3.99 39.82 49.60
C ALA A 40 5.14 40.04 48.59
N ALA A 41 6.35 40.37 49.07
CA ALA A 41 7.52 40.51 48.21
C ALA A 41 7.95 39.18 47.57
N LEU A 42 7.92 38.08 48.33
CA LEU A 42 8.24 36.75 47.82
C LEU A 42 7.22 36.27 46.77
N ALA A 43 5.93 36.51 47.00
CA ALA A 43 4.87 36.21 46.04
C ALA A 43 5.03 37.04 44.76
N GLY A 44 5.33 38.33 44.87
CA GLY A 44 5.61 39.20 43.72
C GLY A 44 6.83 38.74 42.91
N LEU A 45 7.90 38.31 43.58
CA LEU A 45 9.10 37.77 42.92
C LEU A 45 8.78 36.49 42.14
N LEU A 46 8.04 35.56 42.72
CA LEU A 46 7.66 34.31 42.06
C LEU A 46 6.72 34.54 40.87
N ILE A 47 5.77 35.48 40.98
CA ILE A 47 4.86 35.88 39.89
C ILE A 47 5.63 36.47 38.71
N ALA A 48 6.77 37.14 38.93
CA ALA A 48 7.59 37.66 37.84
C ALA A 48 8.56 36.61 37.27
N LEU A 49 9.15 35.78 38.13
CA LEU A 49 10.23 34.87 37.75
C LEU A 49 9.73 33.61 37.04
N VAL A 50 8.52 33.15 37.36
CA VAL A 50 7.89 31.99 36.70
C VAL A 50 7.53 32.29 35.23
N PRO A 51 6.84 33.39 34.87
CA PRO A 51 6.59 33.74 33.48
C PRO A 51 7.87 34.06 32.71
N ALA A 52 8.84 34.75 33.34
CA ALA A 52 10.11 35.09 32.68
C ALA A 52 10.94 33.84 32.36
N SER A 53 10.99 32.87 33.27
CA SER A 53 11.66 31.59 33.02
C SER A 53 10.93 30.76 31.98
N ALA A 54 9.59 30.71 32.01
CA ALA A 54 8.78 30.06 30.98
C ALA A 54 9.01 30.68 29.59
N LEU A 55 9.05 32.01 29.50
CA LEU A 55 9.33 32.75 28.26
C LEU A 55 10.75 32.47 27.75
N THR A 56 11.74 32.45 28.64
CA THR A 56 13.14 32.16 28.29
C THR A 56 13.32 30.73 27.79
N LEU A 57 12.65 29.77 28.45
CA LEU A 57 12.68 28.36 28.05
C LEU A 57 11.97 28.16 26.71
N TYR A 58 10.85 28.85 26.49
CA TYR A 58 10.14 28.88 25.21
C TYR A 58 11.00 29.45 24.08
N MET A 59 11.76 30.52 24.32
CA MET A 59 12.69 31.09 23.33
C MET A 59 13.88 30.18 23.00
N ARG A 60 14.27 29.27 23.92
CA ARG A 60 15.42 28.37 23.74
C ARG A 60 15.05 27.00 23.17
N ILE A 61 13.87 26.48 23.48
CA ILE A 61 13.42 25.11 23.14
C ILE A 61 12.27 25.13 22.14
N GLY A 62 11.44 26.18 22.14
CA GLY A 62 10.29 26.32 21.25
C GLY A 62 10.64 27.00 19.92
N ASP A 63 9.64 27.12 19.05
CA ASP A 63 9.72 27.85 17.79
C ASP A 63 8.99 29.21 17.90
N PRO A 64 9.70 30.30 18.29
CA PRO A 64 9.09 31.62 18.39
C PRO A 64 8.63 32.18 17.02
N ALA A 65 9.11 31.62 15.90
CA ALA A 65 8.65 32.04 14.57
C ALA A 65 7.21 31.58 14.29
N ALA A 66 6.73 30.53 14.95
CA ALA A 66 5.34 30.07 14.84
C ALA A 66 4.31 31.09 15.39
N LEU A 67 4.69 31.92 16.38
CA LEU A 67 3.86 33.01 16.90
C LEU A 67 3.90 34.27 16.01
N ALA A 68 5.01 34.51 15.32
CA ALA A 68 5.14 35.60 14.36
C ALA A 68 4.24 35.38 13.12
N ILE A 69 4.00 34.12 12.74
CA ILE A 69 3.06 33.77 11.65
C ILE A 69 1.60 34.11 12.03
N GLN A 70 1.23 34.04 13.31
CA GLN A 70 -0.13 34.33 13.78
C GLN A 70 -0.38 35.83 14.08
N THR A 71 0.67 36.63 14.27
CA THR A 71 0.57 38.05 14.65
C THR A 71 0.98 39.02 13.55
N ALA A 72 1.51 38.52 12.43
CA ALA A 72 1.64 39.31 11.21
C ALA A 72 0.23 39.77 10.77
N PRO A 73 0.04 41.06 10.41
CA PRO A 73 -1.22 41.53 9.88
C PRO A 73 -1.55 40.75 8.60
N MET A 74 -2.51 39.83 8.69
CA MET A 74 -3.11 39.21 7.52
C MET A 74 -3.78 40.34 6.71
N PRO A 75 -3.43 40.58 5.43
CA PRO A 75 -4.24 41.45 4.60
C PRO A 75 -5.62 40.82 4.48
N SER A 76 -6.58 41.39 5.21
CA SER A 76 -7.97 40.97 5.21
C SER A 76 -8.68 41.57 4.00
N THR A 77 -8.51 40.97 2.83
CA THR A 77 -9.46 41.14 1.73
C THR A 77 -9.38 39.96 0.76
N GLY A 78 -10.38 39.09 0.87
CA GLY A 78 -10.88 38.12 -0.12
C GLY A 78 -9.93 37.53 -1.15
N GLU A 79 -9.32 36.39 -0.85
CA GLU A 79 -8.82 35.46 -1.87
C GLU A 79 -8.49 34.10 -1.22
N HIS A 80 -9.40 33.12 -1.34
CA HIS A 80 -9.03 31.70 -1.25
C HIS A 80 -8.54 31.17 -2.61
N ALA A 81 -8.15 32.07 -3.52
CA ALA A 81 -7.63 31.75 -4.85
C ALA A 81 -6.08 31.71 -4.92
N ASP A 82 -5.37 32.27 -3.92
CA ASP A 82 -3.90 32.45 -3.97
C ASP A 82 -3.08 31.53 -3.06
N ALA A 83 -3.71 30.57 -2.37
CA ALA A 83 -3.01 29.57 -1.57
C ALA A 83 -1.90 28.82 -2.33
N PRO A 84 -2.12 28.29 -3.56
CA PRO A 84 -1.05 27.72 -4.37
C PRO A 84 0.04 28.75 -4.69
N ALA A 85 -0.30 29.96 -5.17
CA ALA A 85 0.73 30.95 -5.52
C ALA A 85 1.65 31.32 -4.34
N SER A 86 1.13 31.32 -3.11
CA SER A 86 1.91 31.55 -1.89
C SER A 86 2.84 30.38 -1.51
N MET A 87 2.46 29.14 -1.82
CA MET A 87 3.25 27.95 -1.51
C MET A 87 4.48 27.86 -2.41
N GLU A 88 4.34 28.03 -3.72
CA GLU A 88 5.47 27.94 -4.64
C GLU A 88 6.45 29.10 -4.47
N ALA A 89 5.98 30.28 -4.02
CA ALA A 89 6.86 31.37 -3.61
C ALA A 89 7.67 31.02 -2.35
N ALA A 90 7.08 30.31 -1.37
CA ALA A 90 7.80 29.82 -0.20
C ALA A 90 8.84 28.75 -0.58
N VAL A 91 8.45 27.78 -1.42
CA VAL A 91 9.35 26.74 -1.95
C VAL A 91 10.51 27.34 -2.74
N SER A 92 10.26 28.38 -3.55
CA SER A 92 11.30 29.06 -4.31
C SER A 92 12.33 29.77 -3.41
N ARG A 93 11.87 30.42 -2.34
CA ARG A 93 12.74 31.04 -1.34
C ARG A 93 13.57 30.00 -0.59
N LEU A 94 12.95 28.88 -0.20
CA LEU A 94 13.65 27.76 0.44
C LEU A 94 14.74 27.19 -0.48
N ALA A 95 14.41 26.93 -1.74
CA ALA A 95 15.37 26.45 -2.73
C ALA A 95 16.51 27.44 -2.96
N ALA A 96 16.25 28.75 -2.99
CA ALA A 96 17.29 29.77 -3.10
C ALA A 96 18.25 29.77 -1.90
N ARG A 97 17.69 29.68 -0.67
CA ARG A 97 18.49 29.58 0.56
C ARG A 97 19.38 28.33 0.56
N LEU A 98 18.84 27.17 0.21
CA LEU A 98 19.59 25.91 0.19
C LEU A 98 20.66 25.85 -0.90
N ARG A 99 20.52 26.64 -1.98
CA ARG A 99 21.63 26.81 -2.93
C ARG A 99 22.77 27.64 -2.35
N ALA A 100 22.48 28.63 -1.51
CA ALA A 100 23.49 29.45 -0.85
C ALA A 100 24.14 28.72 0.33
N ASP A 101 23.38 27.91 1.06
CA ASP A 101 23.84 27.06 2.15
C ASP A 101 23.45 25.59 1.89
N PRO A 102 24.30 24.83 1.19
CA PRO A 102 23.95 23.50 0.70
C PRO A 102 24.05 22.41 1.76
N ASN A 103 24.56 22.68 2.96
CA ASN A 103 24.87 21.68 3.98
C ASN A 103 23.72 21.43 4.97
N ASP A 104 22.47 21.58 4.53
CA ASP A 104 21.28 21.38 5.35
C ASP A 104 20.44 20.21 4.82
N ALA A 105 20.73 19.00 5.30
CA ALA A 105 20.02 17.78 4.90
C ALA A 105 18.51 17.86 5.17
N GLN A 106 18.12 18.44 6.31
CA GLN A 106 16.72 18.56 6.71
C GLN A 106 15.98 19.59 5.86
N GLY A 107 16.65 20.70 5.53
CA GLY A 107 16.14 21.70 4.59
C GLY A 107 15.92 21.12 3.20
N TRP A 108 16.86 20.32 2.69
CA TRP A 108 16.69 19.61 1.41
C TRP A 108 15.55 18.59 1.44
N ALA A 109 15.39 17.84 2.52
CA ALA A 109 14.28 16.90 2.70
C ALA A 109 12.92 17.64 2.76
N MET A 110 12.86 18.77 3.47
CA MET A 110 11.67 19.62 3.52
C MET A 110 11.32 20.16 2.14
N LEU A 111 12.31 20.66 1.39
CA LEU A 111 12.11 21.13 0.02
C LEU A 111 11.55 20.01 -0.87
N ALA A 112 12.08 18.80 -0.73
CA ALA A 112 11.62 17.63 -1.47
C ALA A 112 10.16 17.27 -1.15
N ARG A 113 9.78 17.22 0.14
CA ARG A 113 8.38 17.02 0.56
C ARG A 113 7.45 18.10 0.01
N SER A 114 7.89 19.36 0.01
CA SER A 114 7.10 20.45 -0.60
C SER A 114 6.92 20.24 -2.11
N TYR A 115 7.95 19.77 -2.82
CA TYR A 115 7.80 19.43 -4.23
C TYR A 115 6.84 18.25 -4.46
N MET A 116 6.81 17.26 -3.57
CA MET A 116 5.81 16.17 -3.64
C MET A 116 4.38 16.69 -3.47
N VAL A 117 4.15 17.62 -2.54
CA VAL A 117 2.83 18.25 -2.34
C VAL A 117 2.40 19.07 -3.55
N LEU A 118 3.36 19.69 -4.24
CA LEU A 118 3.12 20.45 -5.47
C LEU A 118 3.04 19.58 -6.74
N ASP A 119 2.96 18.25 -6.60
CA ASP A 119 2.93 17.30 -7.71
C ASP A 119 4.14 17.44 -8.67
N ARG A 120 5.32 17.72 -8.10
CA ARG A 120 6.60 17.88 -8.80
C ARG A 120 7.62 16.83 -8.38
N PRO A 121 7.36 15.53 -8.61
CA PRO A 121 8.20 14.46 -8.11
C PRO A 121 9.63 14.44 -8.70
N GLY A 122 9.82 14.97 -9.91
CA GLY A 122 11.15 15.10 -10.51
C GLY A 122 12.06 16.09 -9.78
N ASP A 123 11.50 17.22 -9.30
CA ASP A 123 12.24 18.18 -8.48
C ASP A 123 12.44 17.66 -7.05
N ALA A 124 11.43 16.95 -6.51
CA ALA A 124 11.54 16.28 -5.21
C ALA A 124 12.69 15.28 -5.19
N THR A 125 12.81 14.46 -6.24
CA THR A 125 13.88 13.46 -6.40
C THR A 125 15.26 14.11 -6.32
N GLN A 126 15.46 15.26 -6.98
CA GLN A 126 16.74 15.99 -6.92
C GLN A 126 17.04 16.55 -5.54
N ALA A 127 16.03 17.09 -4.85
CA ALA A 127 16.19 17.62 -3.50
C ALA A 127 16.48 16.50 -2.48
N TYR A 128 15.77 15.37 -2.56
CA TYR A 128 16.05 14.20 -1.73
C TYR A 128 17.43 13.60 -2.01
N GLN A 129 17.89 13.57 -3.26
CA GLN A 129 19.24 13.12 -3.59
C GLN A 129 20.30 13.94 -2.85
N ARG A 130 20.12 15.26 -2.73
CA ARG A 130 21.00 16.12 -1.93
C ARG A 130 20.90 15.81 -0.44
N ALA A 131 19.68 15.64 0.07
CA ALA A 131 19.46 15.29 1.47
C ALA A 131 20.13 13.97 1.86
N VAL A 132 19.94 12.91 1.06
CA VAL A 132 20.55 11.59 1.27
C VAL A 132 22.07 11.64 1.15
N ALA A 133 22.63 12.45 0.24
CA ALA A 133 24.08 12.62 0.14
C ALA A 133 24.69 13.24 1.41
N LEU A 134 23.94 14.09 2.11
CA LEU A 134 24.37 14.71 3.37
C LEU A 134 24.11 13.81 4.58
N ASN A 135 23.06 12.98 4.54
CA ASN A 135 22.71 12.04 5.60
C ASN A 135 22.34 10.65 5.03
N PRO A 136 23.33 9.83 4.63
CA PRO A 136 23.07 8.56 3.96
C PRO A 136 22.67 7.42 4.91
N ARG A 137 22.65 7.65 6.22
CA ARG A 137 22.35 6.64 7.25
C ARG A 137 20.99 6.87 7.91
N ASP A 138 20.09 7.55 7.20
CA ASP A 138 18.74 7.84 7.62
C ASP A 138 17.76 7.02 6.78
N ALA A 139 17.18 6.00 7.42
CA ALA A 139 16.28 5.06 6.76
C ALA A 139 14.95 5.72 6.33
N GLU A 140 14.47 6.71 7.07
CA GLU A 140 13.27 7.47 6.74
C GLU A 140 13.52 8.28 5.47
N LEU A 141 14.63 9.00 5.44
CA LEU A 141 15.03 9.83 4.31
C LEU A 141 15.27 9.00 3.02
N LEU A 142 15.85 7.81 3.14
CA LEU A 142 16.05 6.91 2.01
C LEU A 142 14.72 6.39 1.45
N ALA A 143 13.75 6.03 2.29
CA ALA A 143 12.46 5.58 1.77
C ALA A 143 11.64 6.72 1.18
N ASP A 144 11.70 7.91 1.77
CA ASP A 144 11.12 9.13 1.19
C ASP A 144 11.73 9.45 -0.19
N TYR A 145 13.04 9.24 -0.34
CA TYR A 145 13.70 9.38 -1.62
C TYR A 145 13.22 8.33 -2.64
N ALA A 146 13.12 7.06 -2.24
CA ALA A 146 12.61 6.00 -3.11
C ALA A 146 11.16 6.24 -3.56
N ASP A 147 10.30 6.75 -2.67
CA ASP A 147 8.92 7.12 -2.96
C ASP A 147 8.83 8.26 -4.00
N ALA A 148 9.69 9.26 -3.87
CA ALA A 148 9.80 10.33 -4.86
C ALA A 148 10.31 9.82 -6.22
N MET A 149 11.29 8.90 -6.23
CA MET A 149 11.78 8.25 -7.45
C MET A 149 10.67 7.46 -8.15
N ALA A 150 9.90 6.67 -7.40
CA ALA A 150 8.77 5.92 -7.93
C ALA A 150 7.72 6.86 -8.53
N SER A 151 7.36 7.92 -7.81
CA SER A 151 6.39 8.92 -8.27
C SER A 151 6.86 9.65 -9.55
N ALA A 152 8.15 9.98 -9.63
CA ALA A 152 8.73 10.62 -10.82
C ALA A 152 8.73 9.71 -12.06
N ASN A 153 8.70 8.39 -11.84
CA ASN A 153 8.69 7.37 -12.88
C ASN A 153 7.29 6.76 -13.09
N GLY A 154 6.21 7.49 -12.73
CA GLY A 154 4.83 7.04 -12.94
C GLY A 154 4.43 5.82 -12.12
N GLY A 155 5.10 5.58 -10.99
CA GLY A 155 4.91 4.42 -10.11
C GLY A 155 5.85 3.25 -10.39
N ASP A 156 6.67 3.31 -11.44
CA ASP A 156 7.58 2.21 -11.79
C ASP A 156 8.81 2.13 -10.85
N LEU A 157 8.93 0.99 -10.17
CA LEU A 157 9.97 0.66 -9.19
C LEU A 157 11.14 -0.05 -9.87
N ASN A 158 11.89 0.70 -10.67
CA ASN A 158 13.08 0.22 -11.38
C ASN A 158 14.24 -0.18 -10.44
N ASP A 159 15.28 -0.81 -11.00
CA ASP A 159 16.45 -1.30 -10.26
C ASP A 159 17.17 -0.25 -9.41
N ALA A 160 17.17 1.02 -9.83
CA ALA A 160 17.79 2.09 -9.06
C ALA A 160 16.97 2.40 -7.81
N THR A 161 15.64 2.48 -7.94
CA THR A 161 14.72 2.68 -6.80
C THR A 161 14.80 1.51 -5.83
N LEU A 162 14.85 0.28 -6.32
CA LEU A 162 14.97 -0.92 -5.49
C LEU A 162 16.23 -0.91 -4.62
N LYS A 163 17.38 -0.49 -5.18
CA LYS A 163 18.62 -0.35 -4.39
C LYS A 163 18.47 0.64 -3.23
N VAL A 164 17.72 1.72 -3.41
CA VAL A 164 17.46 2.70 -2.35
C VAL A 164 16.51 2.12 -1.29
N ILE A 165 15.49 1.38 -1.70
CA ILE A 165 14.58 0.66 -0.79
C ILE A 165 15.36 -0.36 0.05
N ASP A 166 16.23 -1.16 -0.58
CA ASP A 166 17.07 -2.14 0.10
C ASP A 166 18.03 -1.47 1.10
N ALA A 167 18.59 -0.32 0.73
CA ALA A 167 19.44 0.46 1.64
C ALA A 167 18.66 0.99 2.86
N ALA A 168 17.41 1.45 2.67
CA ALA A 168 16.54 1.85 3.78
C ALA A 168 16.25 0.67 4.71
N LEU A 169 15.86 -0.49 4.14
CA LEU A 169 15.56 -1.71 4.90
C LEU A 169 16.80 -2.32 5.59
N ALA A 170 17.99 -2.08 5.07
CA ALA A 170 19.24 -2.50 5.71
C ALA A 170 19.57 -1.65 6.96
N LEU A 171 19.14 -0.38 7.00
CA LEU A 171 19.30 0.50 8.14
C LEU A 171 18.19 0.33 9.18
N ASP A 172 16.96 0.16 8.71
CA ASP A 172 15.79 -0.14 9.52
C ASP A 172 14.94 -1.20 8.83
N ALA A 173 14.99 -2.42 9.35
CA ALA A 173 14.26 -3.54 8.80
C ALA A 173 12.73 -3.37 8.89
N ASP A 174 12.24 -2.53 9.81
CA ASP A 174 10.81 -2.36 10.05
C ASP A 174 10.29 -1.00 9.54
N GLN A 175 11.07 -0.33 8.69
CA GLN A 175 10.72 0.98 8.14
C GLN A 175 9.43 0.88 7.29
N PRO A 176 8.29 1.49 7.72
CA PRO A 176 6.98 1.28 7.11
C PRO A 176 6.91 1.57 5.60
N LYS A 177 7.48 2.70 5.17
CA LYS A 177 7.40 3.15 3.78
C LYS A 177 8.26 2.26 2.89
N ALA A 178 9.46 1.88 3.35
CA ALA A 178 10.32 0.98 2.59
C ALA A 178 9.70 -0.43 2.45
N LEU A 179 9.07 -0.95 3.51
CA LEU A 179 8.32 -2.21 3.46
C LEU A 179 7.14 -2.13 2.48
N ALA A 180 6.39 -1.03 2.48
CA ALA A 180 5.27 -0.85 1.56
C ALA A 180 5.73 -0.81 0.10
N LEU A 181 6.80 -0.06 -0.22
CA LEU A 181 7.37 0.02 -1.57
C LEU A 181 7.96 -1.33 -2.02
N ALA A 182 8.67 -2.05 -1.14
CA ALA A 182 9.19 -3.37 -1.43
C ALA A 182 8.07 -4.38 -1.75
N ALA A 183 6.97 -4.32 -1.01
CA ALA A 183 5.79 -5.15 -1.24
C ALA A 183 5.16 -4.86 -2.61
N SER A 184 4.98 -3.58 -2.96
CA SER A 184 4.46 -3.17 -4.27
C SER A 184 5.37 -3.64 -5.41
N ALA A 185 6.69 -3.45 -5.29
CA ALA A 185 7.64 -3.92 -6.29
C ALA A 185 7.58 -5.44 -6.48
N ALA A 186 7.46 -6.21 -5.40
CA ALA A 186 7.32 -7.66 -5.47
C ALA A 186 5.98 -8.06 -6.14
N PHE A 187 4.89 -7.35 -5.82
CA PHE A 187 3.58 -7.58 -6.42
C PHE A 187 3.57 -7.32 -7.92
N ASP A 188 4.16 -6.22 -8.38
CA ASP A 188 4.24 -5.84 -9.79
C ASP A 188 5.02 -6.87 -10.61
N ARG A 189 6.09 -7.44 -10.01
CA ARG A 189 6.86 -8.55 -10.59
C ARG A 189 6.15 -9.92 -10.47
N ARG A 190 4.93 -9.96 -9.95
CA ARG A 190 4.15 -11.18 -9.66
C ARG A 190 4.82 -12.13 -8.66
N ASP A 191 5.80 -11.65 -7.90
CA ASP A 191 6.36 -12.36 -6.76
C ASP A 191 5.44 -12.17 -5.56
N TYR A 192 4.27 -12.81 -5.63
CA TYR A 192 3.22 -12.72 -4.63
C TYR A 192 3.69 -13.22 -3.25
N ALA A 193 4.62 -14.17 -3.21
CA ALA A 193 5.16 -14.69 -1.96
C ALA A 193 5.95 -13.61 -1.20
N SER A 194 6.88 -12.94 -1.86
CA SER A 194 7.65 -11.84 -1.26
C SER A 194 6.76 -10.64 -0.93
N ALA A 195 5.81 -10.29 -1.80
CA ALA A 195 4.87 -9.19 -1.56
C ALA A 195 4.09 -9.38 -0.24
N ILE A 196 3.55 -10.59 -0.03
CA ILE A 196 2.84 -10.94 1.20
C ILE A 196 3.74 -10.82 2.42
N GLN A 197 4.99 -11.30 2.35
CA GLN A 197 5.94 -11.22 3.48
C GLN A 197 6.22 -9.77 3.89
N PHE A 198 6.41 -8.86 2.93
CA PHE A 198 6.66 -7.45 3.22
C PHE A 198 5.43 -6.77 3.86
N TRP A 199 4.22 -7.01 3.35
CA TRP A 199 3.00 -6.47 3.97
C TRP A 199 2.73 -7.08 5.35
N GLU A 200 3.04 -8.36 5.57
CA GLU A 200 2.91 -8.99 6.89
C GLU A 200 3.85 -8.36 7.91
N ARG A 201 5.09 -8.04 7.51
CA ARG A 201 6.02 -7.28 8.34
C ARG A 201 5.50 -5.87 8.61
N LEU A 202 5.04 -5.17 7.57
CA LEU A 202 4.45 -3.85 7.69
C LEU A 202 3.30 -3.84 8.70
N SER A 203 2.37 -4.79 8.63
CA SER A 203 1.22 -4.86 9.56
C SER A 203 1.60 -5.05 11.04
N LYS A 204 2.84 -5.44 11.32
CA LYS A 204 3.36 -5.70 12.68
C LYS A 204 4.23 -4.56 13.21
N VAL A 205 4.48 -3.52 12.40
CA VAL A 205 5.28 -2.37 12.85
C VAL A 205 4.58 -1.66 14.00
N PRO A 206 5.26 -1.38 15.14
CA PRO A 206 4.69 -0.64 16.26
C PRO A 206 4.24 0.76 15.86
N ASP A 207 3.18 1.26 16.51
CA ASP A 207 2.63 2.61 16.31
C ASP A 207 2.22 2.94 14.86
N LEU A 208 2.12 1.93 13.99
CA LEU A 208 1.65 2.08 12.63
C LEU A 208 0.18 2.56 12.62
N ALA A 209 -0.11 3.56 11.78
CA ALA A 209 -1.47 4.06 11.62
C ALA A 209 -2.45 2.91 11.25
N PRO A 210 -3.61 2.78 11.92
CA PRO A 210 -4.53 1.66 11.69
C PRO A 210 -4.97 1.50 10.24
N GLN A 211 -5.08 2.60 9.49
CA GLN A 211 -5.44 2.59 8.08
C GLN A 211 -4.38 1.90 7.21
N ILE A 212 -3.10 2.08 7.54
CA ILE A 212 -1.99 1.46 6.81
C ILE A 212 -1.96 -0.04 7.11
N ALA A 213 -2.10 -0.42 8.38
CA ALA A 213 -2.17 -1.84 8.77
C ALA A 213 -3.36 -2.55 8.11
N GLN A 214 -4.54 -1.89 8.07
CA GLN A 214 -5.71 -2.43 7.40
C GLN A 214 -5.52 -2.55 5.88
N GLN A 215 -4.86 -1.58 5.25
CA GLN A 215 -4.54 -1.65 3.82
C GLN A 215 -3.56 -2.79 3.53
N ALA A 216 -2.52 -2.96 4.34
CA ALA A 216 -1.59 -4.08 4.22
C ALA A 216 -2.34 -5.42 4.32
N GLN A 217 -3.28 -5.56 5.26
CA GLN A 217 -4.10 -6.76 5.38
C GLN A 217 -4.97 -7.02 4.14
N ARG A 218 -5.63 -5.98 3.59
CA ARG A 218 -6.38 -6.11 2.34
C ARG A 218 -5.50 -6.57 1.18
N ASN A 219 -4.33 -5.94 1.02
CA ASN A 219 -3.37 -6.31 -0.02
C ASN A 219 -2.91 -7.76 0.11
N ILE A 220 -2.67 -8.24 1.33
CA ILE A 220 -2.33 -9.64 1.61
C ILE A 220 -3.45 -10.57 1.15
N ASP A 221 -4.69 -10.29 1.54
CA ASP A 221 -5.82 -11.17 1.24
C ASP A 221 -6.11 -11.22 -0.27
N GLU A 222 -6.07 -10.07 -0.95
CA GLU A 222 -6.20 -9.98 -2.41
C GLU A 222 -5.06 -10.73 -3.12
N THR A 223 -3.83 -10.54 -2.66
CA THR A 223 -2.65 -11.19 -3.25
C THR A 223 -2.66 -12.70 -3.02
N ARG A 224 -3.12 -13.18 -1.86
CA ARG A 224 -3.34 -14.62 -1.62
C ARG A 224 -4.39 -15.18 -2.55
N ALA A 225 -5.49 -14.46 -2.80
CA ALA A 225 -6.51 -14.89 -3.75
C ALA A 225 -5.95 -14.95 -5.19
N LEU A 226 -5.11 -13.99 -5.59
CA LEU A 226 -4.43 -14.00 -6.89
C LEU A 226 -3.43 -15.15 -7.00
N ALA A 227 -2.57 -15.33 -5.99
CA ALA A 227 -1.62 -16.42 -5.92
C ALA A 227 -2.33 -17.78 -5.95
N ALA A 228 -3.46 -17.93 -5.24
CA ALA A 228 -4.27 -19.14 -5.28
C ALA A 228 -4.82 -19.41 -6.68
N LYS A 229 -5.31 -18.39 -7.40
CA LYS A 229 -5.78 -18.52 -8.80
C LYS A 229 -4.67 -18.96 -9.75
N VAL A 230 -3.46 -18.41 -9.60
CA VAL A 230 -2.29 -18.80 -10.40
C VAL A 230 -1.79 -20.19 -10.03
N SER A 231 -1.93 -20.58 -8.77
CA SER A 231 -1.52 -21.88 -8.24
C SER A 231 -2.56 -22.99 -8.43
N VAL A 232 -3.80 -22.70 -8.84
CA VAL A 232 -4.79 -23.76 -9.11
C VAL A 232 -4.24 -24.62 -10.26
N PRO A 233 -4.04 -25.93 -10.05
CA PRO A 233 -3.62 -26.82 -11.12
C PRO A 233 -4.60 -26.68 -12.28
N SER A 234 -4.07 -26.30 -13.43
CA SER A 234 -4.87 -26.01 -14.60
C SER A 234 -4.19 -26.54 -15.85
N VAL A 235 -5.01 -26.82 -16.84
CA VAL A 235 -4.60 -27.42 -18.10
C VAL A 235 -5.05 -26.51 -19.22
N GLU A 236 -4.11 -26.12 -20.08
CA GLU A 236 -4.40 -25.31 -21.25
C GLU A 236 -4.75 -26.23 -22.42
N VAL A 237 -5.88 -25.95 -23.08
CA VAL A 237 -6.41 -26.75 -24.18
C VAL A 237 -6.59 -25.84 -25.39
N ARG A 238 -5.98 -26.22 -26.51
CA ARG A 238 -6.21 -25.59 -27.80
C ARG A 238 -7.18 -26.41 -28.63
N VAL A 239 -8.34 -25.84 -28.93
CA VAL A 239 -9.40 -26.52 -29.67
C VAL A 239 -9.48 -25.95 -31.09
N ARG A 240 -9.51 -26.86 -32.07
CA ARG A 240 -9.64 -26.51 -33.49
C ARG A 240 -10.70 -27.38 -34.16
N LEU A 241 -11.31 -26.84 -35.21
CA LEU A 241 -12.20 -27.61 -36.09
C LEU A 241 -11.39 -28.14 -37.28
N SER A 242 -11.66 -29.38 -37.69
CA SER A 242 -11.07 -29.93 -38.91
C SER A 242 -11.63 -29.24 -40.16
N PRO A 243 -10.82 -29.01 -41.21
CA PRO A 243 -11.27 -28.35 -42.44
C PRO A 243 -12.48 -29.03 -43.11
N GLU A 244 -12.59 -30.36 -42.99
CA GLU A 244 -13.67 -31.15 -43.59
C GLU A 244 -15.03 -30.88 -42.93
N LEU A 245 -15.02 -30.47 -41.67
CA LEU A 245 -16.23 -30.26 -40.87
C LEU A 245 -16.66 -28.79 -40.77
N GLU A 246 -15.84 -27.83 -41.21
CA GLU A 246 -16.16 -26.39 -41.18
C GLU A 246 -17.51 -26.07 -41.83
N LYS A 247 -17.82 -26.71 -42.97
CA LYS A 247 -19.07 -26.48 -43.70
C LYS A 247 -20.32 -27.02 -42.99
N ARG A 248 -20.15 -27.85 -41.97
CA ARG A 248 -21.23 -28.48 -41.21
C ARG A 248 -21.55 -27.77 -39.89
N VAL A 249 -20.74 -26.77 -39.52
CA VAL A 249 -20.88 -26.03 -38.26
C VAL A 249 -21.38 -24.62 -38.52
N ARG A 250 -22.41 -24.19 -37.80
CA ARG A 250 -22.85 -22.80 -37.81
C ARG A 250 -22.02 -21.98 -36.83
N PRO A 251 -21.73 -20.71 -37.10
CA PRO A 251 -20.98 -19.83 -36.20
C PRO A 251 -21.55 -19.75 -34.76
N THR A 252 -22.86 -19.93 -34.62
CA THR A 252 -23.61 -19.89 -33.36
C THR A 252 -23.70 -21.23 -32.64
N ASP A 253 -23.23 -22.33 -33.25
CA ASP A 253 -23.26 -23.64 -32.59
C ASP A 253 -22.41 -23.62 -31.33
N THR A 254 -22.84 -24.38 -30.32
CA THR A 254 -22.18 -24.39 -29.03
C THR A 254 -21.05 -25.41 -29.02
N VAL A 255 -19.86 -25.00 -28.60
CA VAL A 255 -18.71 -25.89 -28.40
C VAL A 255 -18.54 -26.12 -26.91
N PHE A 256 -18.59 -27.37 -26.49
CA PHE A 256 -18.29 -27.80 -25.14
C PHE A 256 -16.92 -28.44 -25.09
N VAL A 257 -16.09 -28.02 -24.12
CA VAL A 257 -14.78 -28.61 -23.86
C VAL A 257 -14.82 -29.23 -22.47
N TYR A 258 -14.65 -30.54 -22.40
CA TYR A 258 -14.74 -31.34 -21.18
C TYR A 258 -13.34 -31.85 -20.79
N ALA A 259 -13.01 -31.77 -19.51
CA ALA A 259 -11.97 -32.61 -18.92
C ALA A 259 -12.64 -33.80 -18.23
N LEU A 260 -12.27 -35.02 -18.61
CA LEU A 260 -12.77 -36.27 -18.05
C LEU A 260 -11.64 -37.00 -17.31
N ALA A 261 -11.98 -37.80 -16.30
CA ALA A 261 -11.01 -38.69 -15.66
C ALA A 261 -10.81 -39.96 -16.49
N ASP A 262 -9.61 -40.55 -16.45
CA ASP A 262 -9.30 -41.86 -17.04
C ASP A 262 -9.79 -43.02 -16.13
N ASP A 263 -11.00 -42.89 -15.58
CA ASP A 263 -11.64 -43.86 -14.66
C ASP A 263 -12.91 -44.51 -15.25
N GLY A 264 -13.21 -44.22 -16.52
CA GLY A 264 -14.41 -44.70 -17.22
C GLY A 264 -15.69 -43.93 -16.91
N SER A 265 -15.65 -42.96 -16.00
CA SER A 265 -16.80 -42.10 -15.69
C SER A 265 -17.03 -41.07 -16.81
N ARG A 266 -18.30 -40.86 -17.16
CA ARG A 266 -18.72 -39.79 -18.09
C ARG A 266 -18.97 -38.45 -17.40
N MET A 267 -18.68 -38.35 -16.10
CA MET A 267 -18.87 -37.11 -15.34
C MET A 267 -17.64 -36.21 -15.49
N PRO A 268 -17.79 -34.98 -16.02
CA PRO A 268 -16.67 -34.10 -16.24
C PRO A 268 -16.11 -33.53 -14.94
N LEU A 269 -14.79 -33.35 -14.92
CA LEU A 269 -14.02 -32.69 -13.86
C LEU A 269 -14.05 -31.16 -14.03
N ALA A 270 -14.10 -30.68 -15.27
CA ALA A 270 -14.21 -29.28 -15.64
C ALA A 270 -14.92 -29.17 -16.99
N VAL A 271 -15.69 -28.09 -17.19
CA VAL A 271 -16.41 -27.83 -18.44
C VAL A 271 -16.28 -26.37 -18.83
N GLN A 272 -15.89 -26.11 -20.07
CA GLN A 272 -15.93 -24.79 -20.67
C GLN A 272 -16.89 -24.79 -21.86
N ARG A 273 -17.71 -23.75 -21.96
CA ARG A 273 -18.61 -23.51 -23.10
C ARG A 273 -18.11 -22.34 -23.93
N LEU A 274 -18.12 -22.51 -25.25
CA LEU A 274 -17.72 -21.54 -26.27
C LEU A 274 -18.76 -21.52 -27.41
N SER A 275 -18.64 -20.55 -28.30
CA SER A 275 -19.33 -20.52 -29.60
C SER A 275 -18.38 -20.95 -30.72
N ALA A 276 -18.90 -21.61 -31.75
CA ALA A 276 -18.09 -22.15 -32.84
C ALA A 276 -17.30 -21.09 -33.61
N ASN A 277 -17.80 -19.85 -33.69
CA ASN A 277 -17.08 -18.71 -34.27
C ASN A 277 -15.84 -18.27 -33.50
N GLN A 278 -15.63 -18.78 -32.27
CA GLN A 278 -14.43 -18.51 -31.48
C GLN A 278 -13.29 -19.49 -31.81
N LEU A 279 -13.55 -20.53 -32.61
CA LEU A 279 -12.52 -21.49 -33.00
C LEU A 279 -11.63 -20.92 -34.13
N PRO A 280 -10.30 -21.18 -34.11
CA PRO A 280 -9.57 -21.92 -33.09
C PRO A 280 -9.41 -21.13 -31.78
N ALA A 281 -9.65 -21.80 -30.64
CA ALA A 281 -9.64 -21.17 -29.31
C ALA A 281 -8.62 -21.86 -28.39
N SER A 282 -8.01 -21.10 -27.48
CA SER A 282 -7.27 -21.65 -26.34
C SER A 282 -8.07 -21.40 -25.06
N VAL A 283 -8.35 -22.46 -24.31
CA VAL A 283 -9.12 -22.41 -23.06
C VAL A 283 -8.34 -23.02 -21.92
N ARG A 284 -8.50 -22.47 -20.72
CA ARG A 284 -7.89 -23.00 -19.51
C ARG A 284 -8.95 -23.71 -18.68
N LEU A 285 -8.75 -24.99 -18.40
CA LEU A 285 -9.59 -25.79 -17.51
C LEU A 285 -8.89 -25.91 -16.15
N ASP A 286 -9.60 -25.66 -15.05
CA ASP A 286 -9.03 -25.71 -13.71
C ASP A 286 -10.01 -26.27 -12.67
N ASP A 287 -9.52 -26.51 -11.45
CA ASP A 287 -10.31 -27.10 -10.37
C ASP A 287 -11.54 -26.28 -9.93
N SER A 288 -11.57 -24.97 -10.22
CA SER A 288 -12.69 -24.11 -9.84
C SER A 288 -13.93 -24.39 -10.70
N MET A 289 -13.75 -25.04 -11.85
CA MET A 289 -14.82 -25.47 -12.75
C MET A 289 -15.47 -26.79 -12.32
N SER A 290 -14.95 -27.46 -11.29
CA SER A 290 -15.54 -28.69 -10.78
C SER A 290 -16.82 -28.44 -10.01
N MET A 291 -17.87 -29.23 -10.31
CA MET A 291 -19.15 -29.20 -9.60
C MET A 291 -19.07 -29.80 -8.19
N THR A 292 -18.09 -30.67 -7.92
CA THR A 292 -17.92 -31.32 -6.61
C THR A 292 -16.47 -31.27 -6.13
N PRO A 293 -16.22 -31.00 -4.83
CA PRO A 293 -14.85 -30.92 -4.30
C PRO A 293 -14.02 -32.20 -4.46
N SER A 294 -14.68 -33.37 -4.51
CA SER A 294 -14.01 -34.67 -4.66
C SER A 294 -13.55 -34.98 -6.09
N ARG A 295 -14.07 -34.29 -7.11
CA ARG A 295 -13.74 -34.54 -8.53
C ARG A 295 -13.09 -33.35 -9.24
N ARG A 296 -12.13 -32.74 -8.57
CA ARG A 296 -11.26 -31.69 -9.15
C ARG A 296 -10.24 -32.29 -10.12
N LEU A 297 -9.79 -31.51 -11.10
CA LEU A 297 -8.82 -31.93 -12.11
C LEU A 297 -7.51 -32.37 -11.47
N SER A 298 -7.03 -31.64 -10.47
CA SER A 298 -5.80 -31.93 -9.71
C SER A 298 -5.80 -33.26 -8.95
N ASN A 299 -6.97 -33.81 -8.66
CA ASN A 299 -7.09 -35.08 -7.93
C ASN A 299 -6.78 -36.30 -8.81
N PHE A 300 -6.77 -36.15 -10.14
CA PHE A 300 -6.57 -37.26 -11.08
C PHE A 300 -5.23 -37.11 -11.78
N ALA A 301 -4.40 -38.15 -11.79
CA ALA A 301 -3.11 -38.12 -12.46
C ALA A 301 -3.23 -38.16 -14.00
N ARG A 302 -4.29 -38.81 -14.51
CA ARG A 302 -4.57 -38.92 -15.94
C ARG A 302 -5.98 -38.42 -16.24
N ILE A 303 -6.07 -37.59 -17.27
CA ILE A 303 -7.31 -36.99 -17.74
C ILE A 303 -7.39 -37.12 -19.25
N SER A 304 -8.59 -37.04 -19.81
CA SER A 304 -8.78 -36.89 -21.26
C SER A 304 -9.58 -35.62 -21.54
N ILE A 305 -9.20 -34.91 -22.60
CA ILE A 305 -9.95 -33.75 -23.06
C ILE A 305 -10.81 -34.16 -24.24
N GLU A 306 -12.11 -33.86 -24.15
CA GLU A 306 -13.09 -34.05 -25.22
C GLU A 306 -13.69 -32.70 -25.60
N ALA A 307 -13.69 -32.38 -26.90
CA ALA A 307 -14.33 -31.18 -27.43
C ALA A 307 -15.49 -31.59 -28.34
N ARG A 308 -16.69 -31.03 -28.11
CA ARG A 308 -17.90 -31.35 -28.87
C ARG A 308 -18.60 -30.11 -29.38
N VAL A 309 -18.96 -30.09 -30.66
CA VAL A 309 -19.89 -29.10 -31.23
C VAL A 309 -21.30 -29.66 -31.20
N SER A 310 -22.23 -28.94 -30.57
CA SER A 310 -23.65 -29.28 -30.54
C SER A 310 -24.49 -28.18 -31.16
N ALA A 311 -25.23 -28.54 -32.21
CA ALA A 311 -26.18 -27.66 -32.88
C ALA A 311 -27.46 -27.41 -32.05
N ALA A 312 -27.80 -28.36 -31.17
CA ALA A 312 -28.95 -28.25 -30.26
C ALA A 312 -28.62 -27.47 -28.98
N GLY A 313 -27.34 -27.21 -28.69
CA GLY A 313 -26.89 -26.50 -27.48
C GLY A 313 -26.94 -27.35 -26.21
N ASN A 314 -27.20 -28.66 -26.32
CA ASN A 314 -27.33 -29.55 -25.18
C ASN A 314 -25.97 -30.11 -24.74
N ALA A 315 -25.76 -30.20 -23.42
CA ALA A 315 -24.53 -30.73 -22.84
C ALA A 315 -24.41 -32.26 -22.92
N ARG A 316 -25.49 -33.00 -23.21
CA ARG A 316 -25.44 -34.45 -23.45
C ARG A 316 -25.11 -34.76 -24.93
N PRO A 317 -24.29 -35.79 -25.21
CA PRO A 317 -24.02 -36.20 -26.59
C PRO A 317 -25.31 -36.57 -27.32
N ALA A 318 -25.46 -36.09 -28.55
CA ALA A 318 -26.54 -36.47 -29.46
C ALA A 318 -25.97 -36.98 -30.79
N THR A 319 -26.67 -37.90 -31.43
CA THR A 319 -26.32 -38.35 -32.79
C THR A 319 -26.27 -37.15 -33.74
N GLY A 320 -25.16 -37.04 -34.48
CA GLY A 320 -24.89 -35.93 -35.39
C GLY A 320 -24.05 -34.79 -34.82
N ASP A 321 -23.80 -34.76 -33.50
CA ASP A 321 -22.82 -33.85 -32.90
C ASP A 321 -21.41 -34.15 -33.46
N LEU A 322 -20.53 -33.15 -33.48
CA LEU A 322 -19.14 -33.32 -33.91
C LEU A 322 -18.23 -33.40 -32.68
N THR A 323 -17.28 -34.32 -32.65
CA THR A 323 -16.41 -34.54 -31.49
C THR A 323 -14.93 -34.66 -31.87
N GLY A 324 -14.07 -34.45 -30.88
CA GLY A 324 -12.63 -34.67 -30.94
C GLY A 324 -12.11 -34.97 -29.54
N SER A 325 -11.09 -35.82 -29.45
CA SER A 325 -10.47 -36.20 -28.18
C SER A 325 -8.95 -36.16 -28.27
N SER A 326 -8.31 -35.79 -27.17
CA SER A 326 -6.85 -35.92 -26.98
C SER A 326 -6.42 -37.34 -26.57
N GLY A 327 -7.37 -38.19 -26.16
CA GLY A 327 -7.06 -39.40 -25.41
C GLY A 327 -6.54 -39.08 -23.99
N PRO A 328 -6.06 -40.09 -23.25
CA PRO A 328 -5.54 -39.86 -21.89
C PRO A 328 -4.17 -39.18 -21.90
N VAL A 329 -4.05 -38.11 -21.12
CA VAL A 329 -2.83 -37.33 -20.89
C VAL A 329 -2.57 -37.14 -19.40
N SER A 330 -1.32 -36.82 -19.04
CA SER A 330 -0.94 -36.49 -17.66
C SER A 330 -1.50 -35.13 -17.25
N SER A 331 -2.27 -35.05 -16.17
CA SER A 331 -2.81 -33.77 -15.69
C SER A 331 -1.75 -32.83 -15.09
N LYS A 332 -0.58 -33.37 -14.72
CA LYS A 332 0.51 -32.62 -14.05
C LYS A 332 1.57 -32.11 -15.02
N GLU A 333 1.66 -32.69 -16.21
CA GLU A 333 2.71 -32.41 -17.21
C GLU A 333 2.13 -32.02 -18.58
N ALA A 334 0.81 -31.85 -18.68
CA ALA A 334 0.10 -31.74 -19.95
C ALA A 334 0.53 -30.58 -20.87
N GLY A 335 1.26 -29.57 -20.37
CA GLY A 335 1.58 -28.38 -21.16
C GLY A 335 0.31 -27.81 -21.82
N VAL A 336 0.38 -27.55 -23.13
CA VAL A 336 -0.80 -27.22 -23.95
C VAL A 336 -1.29 -28.48 -24.66
N ILE A 337 -2.54 -28.89 -24.44
CA ILE A 337 -3.18 -30.02 -25.11
C ILE A 337 -3.91 -29.55 -26.36
N ASP A 338 -3.52 -30.04 -27.53
CA ASP A 338 -4.26 -29.79 -28.77
C ASP A 338 -5.39 -30.82 -28.97
N VAL A 339 -6.60 -30.34 -29.25
CA VAL A 339 -7.77 -31.15 -29.59
C VAL A 339 -8.34 -30.68 -30.92
N THR A 340 -8.43 -31.59 -31.89
CA THR A 340 -9.06 -31.33 -33.19
C THR A 340 -10.41 -32.04 -33.26
N ILE A 341 -11.47 -31.29 -33.52
CA ILE A 341 -12.81 -31.83 -33.75
C ILE A 341 -12.88 -32.36 -35.18
N ALA A 342 -12.86 -33.68 -35.32
CA ALA A 342 -12.74 -34.37 -36.60
C ALA A 342 -13.76 -35.51 -36.81
N ASP A 343 -14.45 -35.95 -35.75
CA ASP A 343 -15.36 -37.08 -35.80
C ASP A 343 -16.82 -36.66 -35.66
N VAL A 344 -17.72 -37.53 -36.10
CA VAL A 344 -19.18 -37.37 -35.95
C VAL A 344 -19.68 -38.42 -34.97
N VAL A 345 -20.39 -37.97 -33.95
CA VAL A 345 -21.08 -38.86 -33.00
C VAL A 345 -22.16 -39.62 -33.75
N ARG A 346 -22.04 -40.95 -33.77
CA ARG A 346 -23.02 -41.88 -34.34
C ARG A 346 -24.07 -42.21 -33.28
#